data_AF-A0A1G9VP57-F1
#
_entry.id   AF-A0A1G9VP57-F1
#
_cell.length_a   1.000
_cell.length_b   1.000
_cell.length_c   1.000
_cell.angle_alpha   90.00
_cell.angle_beta   90.00
_cell.angle_gamma   90.00
#
_symmetry.space_group_name_H-M   'P 1'
#
loop_
_entity.id
_entity.type
_entity.pdbx_description
1 polymer ?
#
loop_
_entity_poly.entity_id
_entity_poly.type
_entity_poly.pdbx_seq_one_letter_code
_entity_poly.pdbx_strand_id
1 'polypeptide(L)'
;MVTGAAVFSATPALAKGSGQCQHQICMWEDINYDGDLYVDAPAVVGCHDIHGWNGDNEISSVRNKSDRYTLYLYSEDGCVGELIKLHPNHDRADLAYYFVNDDAESYAVRDE
;
A
#
# COMPACT_ATOMS: atom_id res chain seq x y z
N MET A 1 -15.62 -7.97 -34.87
CA MET A 1 -15.21 -7.16 -33.71
C MET A 1 -14.11 -7.94 -33.02
N VAL A 2 -12.88 -7.42 -32.98
CA VAL A 2 -11.74 -8.11 -32.36
C VAL A 2 -11.54 -7.47 -30.99
N THR A 3 -11.96 -8.16 -29.95
CA THR A 3 -11.67 -7.80 -28.56
C THR A 3 -10.26 -8.29 -28.24
N GLY A 4 -9.29 -7.37 -28.22
CA GLY A 4 -7.95 -7.63 -27.72
C GLY A 4 -7.98 -7.65 -26.19
N ALA A 5 -7.67 -8.79 -25.59
CA ALA A 5 -7.46 -8.90 -24.15
C ALA A 5 -6.06 -8.33 -23.81
N ALA A 6 -6.02 -7.28 -22.99
CA ALA A 6 -4.78 -6.80 -22.40
C ALA A 6 -4.37 -7.77 -21.28
N VAL A 7 -3.20 -8.38 -21.42
CA VAL A 7 -2.62 -9.26 -20.41
C VAL A 7 -1.81 -8.38 -19.47
N PHE A 8 -2.38 -8.01 -18.32
CA PHE A 8 -1.62 -7.36 -17.25
C PHE A 8 -0.81 -8.45 -16.55
N SER A 9 0.50 -8.46 -16.77
CA SER A 9 1.42 -9.31 -15.99
C SER A 9 1.76 -8.56 -14.71
N ALA A 10 1.05 -8.84 -13.63
CA ALA A 10 1.40 -8.39 -12.29
C ALA A 10 2.47 -9.32 -11.73
N THR A 11 3.67 -8.79 -11.47
CA THR A 11 4.70 -9.49 -10.71
C THR A 11 4.33 -9.44 -9.22
N PRO A 12 4.35 -10.58 -8.51
CA PRO A 12 4.06 -10.60 -7.07
C PRO A 12 5.07 -9.75 -6.31
N ALA A 13 4.59 -8.93 -5.39
CA ALA A 13 5.45 -8.23 -4.44
C ALA A 13 5.94 -9.27 -3.44
N LEU A 14 7.21 -9.66 -3.56
CA LEU A 14 7.86 -10.44 -2.51
C LEU A 14 8.06 -9.50 -1.32
N ALA A 15 7.60 -9.90 -0.14
CA ALA A 15 7.96 -9.27 1.12
C ALA A 15 9.48 -9.04 1.13
N LYS A 16 9.90 -7.77 1.14
CA LYS A 16 11.30 -7.43 1.43
C LYS A 16 11.39 -7.57 2.94
N GLY A 17 11.93 -8.68 3.46
CA GLY A 17 12.03 -8.86 4.91
C GLY A 17 12.66 -7.66 5.64
N SER A 18 12.45 -7.51 6.95
CA SER A 18 12.85 -6.35 7.79
C SER A 18 13.75 -5.30 7.12
N GLY A 19 13.12 -4.29 6.50
CA GLY A 19 13.77 -3.40 5.53
C GLY A 19 13.66 -1.91 5.86
N GLN A 20 14.71 -1.14 5.51
CA GLN A 20 14.64 0.33 5.53
C GLN A 20 13.84 0.86 4.34
N CYS A 21 12.91 1.78 4.59
CA CYS A 21 12.12 2.45 3.56
C CYS A 21 12.97 3.33 2.62
N GLN A 22 13.21 2.84 1.40
CA GLN A 22 14.05 3.50 0.41
C GLN A 22 13.28 4.52 -0.41
N HIS A 23 12.01 4.27 -0.69
CA HIS A 23 11.19 5.13 -1.54
C HIS A 23 10.23 6.04 -0.76
N GLN A 24 9.20 6.52 -1.44
CA GLN A 24 8.26 7.52 -0.95
C GLN A 24 7.09 6.87 -0.21
N ILE A 25 6.59 5.74 -0.71
CA ILE A 25 5.52 4.98 -0.09
C ILE A 25 6.10 3.70 0.48
N CYS A 26 5.94 3.49 1.77
CA CYS A 26 6.42 2.29 2.44
C CYS A 26 5.36 1.73 3.41
N MET A 27 5.19 0.41 3.44
CA MET A 27 4.18 -0.27 4.25
C MET A 27 4.75 -1.55 4.85
N TRP A 28 4.48 -1.76 6.13
CA TRP A 28 5.07 -2.84 6.93
C TRP A 28 4.00 -3.71 7.57
N GLU A 29 4.37 -4.98 7.77
CA GLU A 29 3.61 -6.00 8.48
C GLU A 29 3.29 -5.60 9.93
N ASP A 30 4.27 -5.04 10.64
CA ASP A 30 4.09 -4.70 12.05
C ASP A 30 3.89 -3.19 12.26
N ILE A 31 3.35 -2.86 13.44
CA ILE A 31 3.35 -1.49 13.95
C ILE A 31 4.79 -0.96 14.12
N ASN A 32 4.92 0.35 14.20
CA ASN A 32 6.16 1.10 14.36
C ASN A 32 7.20 0.89 13.25
N TYR A 33 6.74 0.56 12.04
CA TYR A 33 7.58 0.39 10.84
C TYR A 33 8.60 -0.75 11.00
N ASP A 34 8.15 -1.84 11.61
CA ASP A 34 8.93 -3.04 11.89
C ASP A 34 8.38 -4.25 11.13
N GLY A 35 9.02 -5.39 11.26
CA GLY A 35 8.60 -6.60 10.53
C GLY A 35 8.87 -6.48 9.03
N ASP A 36 8.16 -7.26 8.23
CA ASP A 36 8.42 -7.35 6.80
C ASP A 36 7.89 -6.11 6.04
N LEU A 37 8.70 -5.59 5.12
CA LEU A 37 8.38 -4.45 4.29
C LEU A 37 7.71 -4.92 2.99
N TYR A 38 6.39 -4.78 2.91
CA TYR A 38 5.58 -5.22 1.77
C TYR A 38 5.59 -4.23 0.61
N VAL A 39 5.49 -2.94 0.93
CA VAL A 39 5.53 -1.88 -0.08
C VAL A 39 6.76 -1.03 0.15
N ASP A 40 7.55 -0.83 -0.89
CA ASP A 40 8.68 0.10 -0.95
C ASP A 40 8.74 0.66 -2.38
N ALA A 41 7.90 1.67 -2.63
CA ALA A 41 7.58 2.13 -3.97
C ALA A 41 7.68 3.66 -4.13
N PRO A 42 8.03 4.16 -5.33
CA PRO A 42 7.85 5.57 -5.65
C PRO A 42 6.35 5.95 -5.61
N ALA A 43 6.04 7.20 -5.29
CA ALA A 43 4.66 7.68 -5.31
C ALA A 43 4.22 7.95 -6.76
N VAL A 44 3.73 6.90 -7.43
CA VAL A 44 3.21 6.95 -8.80
C VAL A 44 1.70 7.04 -8.75
N VAL A 45 1.13 8.10 -9.34
CA VAL A 45 -0.33 8.30 -9.40
C VAL A 45 -1.02 7.10 -10.04
N GLY A 46 -2.06 6.60 -9.38
CA GLY A 46 -2.79 5.40 -9.81
C GLY A 46 -3.28 4.57 -8.65
N CYS A 47 -4.00 3.49 -8.97
CA CYS A 47 -4.34 2.42 -8.05
C CYS A 47 -3.32 1.29 -8.16
N HIS A 48 -2.92 0.73 -7.03
CA HIS A 48 -1.93 -0.33 -6.92
C HIS A 48 -2.43 -1.37 -5.93
N ASP A 49 -2.51 -2.62 -6.37
CA ASP A 49 -2.86 -3.74 -5.50
C ASP A 49 -1.62 -4.18 -4.70
N ILE A 50 -1.82 -4.56 -3.44
CA ILE A 50 -0.80 -5.07 -2.53
C ILE A 50 -0.87 -6.59 -2.59
N HIS A 51 -0.09 -7.19 -3.47
CA HIS A 51 -0.11 -8.64 -3.64
C HIS A 51 0.75 -9.33 -2.56
N GLY A 52 0.12 -10.00 -1.59
CA GLY A 52 0.74 -10.79 -0.51
C GLY A 52 0.46 -12.30 -0.58
N TRP A 53 1.06 -13.08 0.34
CA TRP A 53 0.83 -14.52 0.45
C TRP A 53 -0.43 -14.77 1.28
N ASN A 54 -1.30 -15.68 0.84
CA ASN A 54 -2.54 -16.14 1.51
C ASN A 54 -3.71 -15.17 1.73
N GLY A 55 -3.64 -13.89 1.34
CA GLY A 55 -4.82 -13.00 1.40
C GLY A 55 -5.15 -12.53 2.83
N ASP A 56 -4.17 -12.63 3.71
CA ASP A 56 -4.08 -11.93 4.98
C ASP A 56 -3.32 -10.64 4.67
N ASN A 57 -4.11 -9.59 4.53
CA ASN A 57 -3.66 -8.24 4.67
C ASN A 57 -2.85 -8.07 5.95
N GLU A 58 -1.68 -7.49 5.85
CA GLU A 58 -0.73 -7.48 6.97
C GLU A 58 -0.28 -6.06 7.28
N ILE A 59 -0.79 -5.04 6.59
CA ILE A 59 -0.27 -3.69 6.80
C ILE A 59 -0.76 -3.14 8.14
N SER A 60 0.15 -3.05 9.11
CA SER A 60 -0.07 -2.41 10.41
C SER A 60 0.62 -1.04 10.55
N SER A 61 1.55 -0.69 9.65
CA SER A 61 2.11 0.67 9.60
C SER A 61 2.52 1.12 8.21
N VAL A 62 2.43 2.44 7.98
CA VAL A 62 2.63 3.05 6.67
C VAL A 62 3.34 4.40 6.77
N ARG A 63 4.22 4.68 5.82
CA ARG A 63 4.85 6.00 5.63
C ARG A 63 4.54 6.55 4.26
N ASN A 64 4.05 7.80 4.22
CA ASN A 64 3.96 8.60 3.01
C ASN A 64 4.99 9.72 3.07
N LYS A 65 6.21 9.43 2.61
CA LYS A 65 7.32 10.37 2.46
C LYS A 65 7.25 11.17 1.15
N SER A 66 6.10 11.15 0.47
CA SER A 66 5.88 12.03 -0.68
C SER A 66 5.62 13.45 -0.19
N ASP A 67 6.34 14.43 -0.75
CA ASP A 67 6.10 15.85 -0.49
C ASP A 67 4.83 16.40 -1.15
N ARG A 68 4.22 15.65 -2.07
CA ARG A 68 3.15 16.14 -2.94
C ARG A 68 1.88 15.30 -2.90
N TYR A 69 2.02 13.99 -2.85
CA TYR A 69 0.90 13.09 -3.13
C TYR A 69 0.22 12.62 -1.86
N THR A 70 -1.11 12.52 -1.91
CA THR A 70 -1.90 11.86 -0.87
C THR A 70 -1.97 10.38 -1.18
N LEU A 71 -1.81 9.58 -0.12
CA LEU A 71 -1.98 8.15 -0.13
C LEU A 71 -3.35 7.78 0.45
N TYR A 72 -4.06 6.89 -0.23
CA TYR A 72 -5.28 6.26 0.25
C TYR A 72 -5.01 4.77 0.37
N LEU A 73 -5.21 4.20 1.55
CA LEU A 73 -5.06 2.77 1.79
C LEU A 73 -6.46 2.16 1.89
N TYR A 74 -6.70 1.06 1.16
CA TYR A 74 -8.02 0.46 0.95
C TYR A 74 -8.04 -0.97 1.46
N SER A 75 -9.19 -1.39 2.00
CA SER A 75 -9.38 -2.74 2.55
C SER A 75 -9.61 -3.83 1.50
N GLU A 76 -9.78 -3.48 0.23
CA GLU A 76 -10.07 -4.42 -0.85
C GLU A 76 -9.21 -4.13 -2.09
N ASP A 77 -8.98 -5.15 -2.91
CA ASP A 77 -8.33 -5.03 -4.23
C ASP A 77 -8.98 -3.96 -5.11
N GLY A 78 -8.20 -3.32 -5.99
CA GLY A 78 -8.72 -2.37 -6.97
C GLY A 78 -9.14 -1.03 -6.38
N CYS A 79 -8.64 -0.67 -5.20
CA CYS A 79 -8.87 0.60 -4.52
C CYS A 79 -10.33 0.89 -4.21
N VAL A 80 -11.02 -0.10 -3.65
CA VAL A 80 -12.42 -0.02 -3.18
C VAL A 80 -12.53 -0.41 -1.70
N GLY A 81 -13.75 -0.40 -1.15
CA GLY A 81 -13.97 -0.74 0.26
C GLY A 81 -13.71 0.43 1.22
N GLU A 82 -13.42 0.08 2.48
CA GLU A 82 -13.09 1.05 3.51
C GLU A 82 -11.68 1.61 3.29
N LEU A 83 -11.44 2.85 3.72
CA LEU A 83 -10.16 3.49 3.48
C LEU A 83 -9.70 4.39 4.62
N ILE A 84 -8.38 4.62 4.64
CA ILE A 84 -7.77 5.75 5.34
C ILE A 84 -7.05 6.65 4.35
N LYS A 85 -6.96 7.93 4.72
CA LYS A 85 -6.23 8.96 3.97
C LYS A 85 -4.99 9.38 4.74
N LEU A 86 -3.85 9.38 4.06
CA LEU A 86 -2.59 9.93 4.55
C LEU A 86 -2.14 11.08 3.64
N HIS A 87 -2.08 12.28 4.21
CA HIS A 87 -1.58 13.47 3.54
C HIS A 87 -0.09 13.34 3.16
N PRO A 88 0.40 14.22 2.28
CA PRO A 88 1.84 14.33 2.02
C PRO A 88 2.65 14.46 3.31
N ASN A 89 3.81 13.82 3.36
CA ASN A 89 4.73 13.80 4.51
C ASN A 89 4.08 13.38 5.84
N HIS A 90 3.06 12.54 5.80
CA HIS A 90 2.46 11.96 6.99
C HIS A 90 2.71 10.46 7.05
N ASP A 91 3.04 10.03 8.26
CA ASP A 91 3.24 8.63 8.58
C ASP A 91 2.17 8.17 9.57
N ARG A 92 1.92 6.86 9.60
CA ARG A 92 1.09 6.19 10.58
C ARG A 92 1.84 4.98 11.11
N ALA A 93 2.33 5.10 12.34
CA ALA A 93 3.07 4.04 13.01
C ALA A 93 2.17 2.90 13.48
N ASP A 94 0.87 3.11 13.63
CA ASP A 94 -0.04 2.12 14.18
C ASP A 94 -1.40 2.28 13.50
N LEU A 95 -1.84 1.22 12.84
CA LEU A 95 -3.12 1.15 12.17
C LEU A 95 -4.23 0.55 13.04
N ALA A 96 -3.98 0.06 14.25
CA ALA A 96 -4.91 -0.75 15.05
C ALA A 96 -6.30 -0.14 15.32
N TYR A 97 -6.46 1.18 15.14
CA TYR A 97 -7.74 1.89 15.25
C TYR A 97 -8.44 2.16 13.93
N TYR A 98 -7.92 1.62 12.83
CA TYR A 98 -8.41 1.80 11.48
C TYR A 98 -8.79 0.44 10.90
N PHE A 99 -9.85 0.44 10.10
CA PHE A 99 -10.42 -0.77 9.47
C PHE A 99 -9.54 -1.41 8.39
N VAL A 100 -8.34 -0.87 8.17
CA VAL A 100 -7.36 -1.36 7.18
C VAL A 100 -6.16 -1.99 7.86
N ASN A 101 -6.13 -2.04 9.21
CA ASN A 101 -5.09 -2.72 9.97
C ASN A 101 -5.16 -4.21 9.73
N ASP A 102 -4.09 -4.80 9.22
CA ASP A 102 -4.10 -6.20 8.81
C ASP A 102 -5.28 -6.51 7.87
N ASP A 103 -5.73 -5.49 7.12
CA ASP A 103 -6.88 -5.55 6.21
C ASP A 103 -6.64 -4.79 4.88
N ALA A 104 -5.52 -4.08 4.71
CA ALA A 104 -5.22 -3.35 3.48
C ALA A 104 -4.75 -4.21 2.29
N GLU A 105 -5.60 -4.32 1.25
CA GLU A 105 -5.32 -5.06 0.00
C GLU A 105 -4.82 -4.15 -1.15
N SER A 106 -5.06 -2.83 -1.09
CA SER A 106 -4.64 -1.92 -2.17
C SER A 106 -4.41 -0.49 -1.71
N TYR A 107 -3.74 0.31 -2.54
CA TYR A 107 -3.55 1.74 -2.28
C TYR A 107 -3.64 2.59 -3.54
N ALA A 108 -4.14 3.83 -3.37
CA ALA A 108 -4.13 4.83 -4.43
C ALA A 108 -3.24 6.02 -4.06
N VAL A 109 -2.48 6.48 -5.05
CA VAL A 109 -1.70 7.72 -4.97
C VAL A 109 -2.40 8.78 -5.81
N ARG A 110 -2.68 9.95 -5.23
CA ARG A 110 -3.41 11.04 -5.88
C ARG A 110 -2.72 12.39 -5.70
N ASP A 111 -2.89 13.25 -6.70
CA ASP A 111 -2.49 14.66 -6.70
C ASP A 111 -3.76 15.48 -6.47
N GLU A 112 -3.87 16.13 -5.31
CA GLU A 112 -5.06 16.88 -4.88
C GLU A 112 -4.72 18.21 -4.21
#